data_AF-A0A2L0C573-F1
#
_entry.id   AF-A0A2L0C573-F1
#
_cell.length_a   1.000
_cell.length_b   1.000
_cell.length_c   1.000
_cell.angle_alpha   90.00
_cell.angle_beta   90.00
_cell.angle_gamma   90.00
#
_symmetry.space_group_name_H-M   'P 1'
#
loop_
_entity.id
_entity.type
_entity.pdbx_description
1 polymer ?
#
loop_
_entity_poly.entity_id
_entity_poly.type
_entity_poly.pdbx_seq_one_letter_code
_entity_poly.pdbx_strand_id
1 'polypeptide(L)'
;INDTFIFYRSMLEERKQDILKELESVFSAKQISLGVATQKGQDTIEQLYKSCDTADKITKYGSISDILTVRKHLDSKLQSLLNCNIDQAIQTAGELEFVSNYQAIQVGVRNTFGYVRSNSEVIMGPSKQPPIARPTGGSSSSGSSVNGSSGSING
;
A
#
# COMPACT_ATOMS: atom_id res chain seq x y z
N ILE A 1 -4.31 34.67 -14.37
CA ILE A 1 -4.87 33.39 -14.86
C ILE A 1 -3.76 32.50 -15.40
N ASN A 2 -2.99 32.92 -16.40
CA ASN A 2 -1.90 32.10 -16.96
C ASN A 2 -0.85 31.70 -15.92
N ASP A 3 -0.41 32.63 -15.07
CA ASP A 3 0.58 32.32 -14.03
C ASP A 3 0.04 31.32 -13.00
N THR A 4 -1.24 31.46 -12.62
CA THR A 4 -1.95 30.50 -11.77
C THR A 4 -2.01 29.12 -12.42
N PHE A 5 -2.27 29.05 -13.72
CA PHE A 5 -2.24 27.81 -14.48
C PHE A 5 -0.86 27.16 -14.45
N ILE A 6 0.19 27.92 -14.77
CA ILE A 6 1.57 27.42 -14.78
C ILE A 6 1.95 26.92 -13.39
N PHE A 7 1.65 27.67 -12.33
CA PHE A 7 1.92 27.27 -10.95
C PHE A 7 1.19 25.98 -10.59
N TYR A 8 -0.13 25.91 -10.85
CA TYR A 8 -0.92 24.72 -10.54
C TYR A 8 -0.42 23.49 -11.30
N ARG A 9 -0.04 23.66 -12.57
CA ARG A 9 0.55 22.60 -13.39
C ARG A 9 1.87 22.09 -12.79
N SER A 10 2.75 22.99 -12.33
CA SER A 10 4.00 22.60 -11.68
C SER A 10 3.77 21.77 -10.42
N MET A 11 2.78 22.13 -9.59
CA MET A 11 2.40 21.37 -8.40
C MET A 11 1.83 19.99 -8.74
N LEU A 12 1.01 19.89 -9.80
CA LEU A 12 0.51 18.59 -10.27
C LEU A 12 1.65 17.70 -10.81
N GLU A 13 2.61 18.30 -11.51
CA GLU A 13 3.76 17.59 -12.05
C GLU A 13 4.65 17.02 -10.94
N GLU A 14 4.91 17.81 -9.88
CA GLU A 14 5.61 17.36 -8.68
C GLU A 14 4.89 16.16 -8.04
N ARG A 15 3.58 16.30 -7.78
CA ARG A 15 2.79 15.21 -7.19
C ARG A 15 2.77 13.94 -8.05
N LYS A 16 2.72 14.09 -9.38
CA LYS A 16 2.80 12.98 -10.33
C LYS A 16 4.13 12.24 -10.18
N GLN A 17 5.25 12.96 -10.09
CA GLN A 17 6.56 12.35 -9.90
C GLN A 17 6.64 11.57 -8.59
N ASP A 18 6.05 12.09 -7.51
CA ASP A 18 6.01 11.39 -6.22
C ASP A 18 5.18 10.10 -6.29
N ILE A 19 3.99 10.13 -6.91
CA ILE A 19 3.20 8.91 -7.14
C ILE A 19 3.97 7.90 -7.98
N LEU A 20 4.69 8.35 -9.02
CA LEU A 20 5.45 7.44 -9.88
C LEU A 20 6.59 6.75 -9.10
N LYS A 21 7.26 7.46 -8.20
CA LYS A 21 8.28 6.86 -7.31
C LYS A 21 7.66 5.84 -6.35
N GLU A 22 6.51 6.18 -5.76
CA GLU A 22 5.77 5.28 -4.88
C GLU A 22 5.33 4.00 -5.63
N LEU A 23 4.81 4.16 -6.85
CA LEU A 23 4.43 3.06 -7.73
C LEU A 23 5.61 2.13 -8.02
N GLU A 24 6.77 2.69 -8.40
CA GLU A 24 7.98 1.92 -8.66
C GLU A 24 8.47 1.17 -7.41
N SER A 25 8.39 1.81 -6.25
CA SER A 25 8.74 1.19 -4.96
C SER A 25 7.84 -0.01 -4.65
N VAL A 26 6.53 0.14 -4.82
CA VAL A 26 5.56 -0.95 -4.57
C VAL A 26 5.74 -2.07 -5.59
N PHE A 27 5.96 -1.74 -6.86
CA PHE A 27 6.26 -2.70 -7.91
C PHE A 27 7.52 -3.52 -7.60
N SER A 28 8.61 -2.84 -7.23
CA SER A 28 9.87 -3.49 -6.84
C SER A 28 9.68 -4.45 -5.65
N ALA A 29 8.93 -4.02 -4.63
CA ALA A 29 8.62 -4.87 -3.48
C ALA A 29 7.83 -6.13 -3.88
N LYS A 30 6.84 -5.99 -4.76
CA LYS A 30 6.07 -7.13 -5.31
C LYS A 30 6.94 -8.07 -6.13
N GLN A 31 7.86 -7.53 -6.94
CA GLN A 31 8.79 -8.33 -7.73
C GLN A 31 9.72 -9.16 -6.84
N ILE A 32 10.23 -8.59 -5.75
CA ILE A 32 11.03 -9.32 -4.75
C ILE A 32 10.18 -10.43 -4.11
N SER A 33 8.95 -10.13 -3.69
CA SER A 33 8.04 -11.12 -3.11
C SER A 33 7.77 -12.30 -4.06
N LEU A 34 7.59 -12.01 -5.36
CA LEU A 34 7.41 -13.04 -6.38
C LEU A 34 8.68 -13.87 -6.59
N GLY A 35 9.86 -13.23 -6.53
CA GLY A 35 11.14 -13.93 -6.55
C GLY A 35 11.30 -14.89 -5.37
N VAL A 36 10.91 -14.47 -4.16
CA VAL A 36 10.91 -15.34 -2.96
C VAL A 36 9.93 -16.52 -3.13
N ALA A 37 8.73 -16.28 -3.65
CA ALA A 37 7.76 -17.34 -3.91
C ALA A 37 8.29 -18.36 -4.95
N THR A 38 8.96 -17.86 -5.99
CA THR A 38 9.60 -18.68 -7.02
C THR A 38 10.72 -19.53 -6.42
N GLN A 39 11.60 -18.94 -5.61
CA GLN A 39 12.68 -19.67 -4.93
C GLN A 39 12.11 -20.76 -4.03
N LYS A 40 11.09 -20.45 -3.21
CA LYS A 40 10.41 -21.43 -2.37
C LYS A 40 9.81 -22.58 -3.18
N GLY A 41 9.26 -22.28 -4.36
CA GLY A 41 8.77 -23.29 -5.30
C GLY A 41 9.89 -24.20 -5.80
N GLN A 42 11.04 -23.65 -6.16
CA GLN A 42 12.21 -24.45 -6.58
C GLN A 42 12.74 -25.34 -5.46
N ASP A 43 12.87 -24.82 -4.24
CA ASP A 43 13.30 -25.61 -3.08
C ASP A 43 12.32 -26.75 -2.78
N THR A 44 11.02 -26.49 -2.96
CA THR A 44 9.94 -27.49 -2.82
C THR A 44 10.10 -28.62 -3.85
N ILE A 45 10.37 -28.27 -5.11
CA ILE A 45 10.62 -29.24 -6.20
C ILE A 45 11.86 -30.09 -5.89
N GLU A 46 12.96 -29.47 -5.45
CA GLU A 46 14.19 -30.18 -5.10
C GLU A 46 13.97 -31.17 -3.94
N GLN A 47 13.23 -30.75 -2.90
CA GLN A 47 12.88 -31.63 -1.80
C GLN A 47 11.99 -32.80 -2.22
N LEU A 48 11.11 -32.61 -3.21
CA LEU A 48 10.26 -33.66 -3.76
C LEU A 48 11.14 -34.71 -4.47
N TYR A 49 12.07 -34.29 -5.32
CA TYR A 49 13.00 -35.22 -5.98
C TYR A 49 13.86 -36.01 -4.98
N LYS A 50 14.40 -35.36 -3.95
CA LYS A 50 15.15 -36.04 -2.88
C LYS A 50 14.29 -37.06 -2.13
N SER A 51 13.00 -36.74 -1.93
CA SER A 51 12.05 -37.64 -1.27
C SER A 51 11.77 -38.87 -2.13
N CYS A 52 11.63 -38.70 -3.46
CA CYS A 52 11.50 -39.82 -4.40
C CYS A 52 12.73 -40.74 -4.40
N ASP A 53 13.95 -40.17 -4.49
CA ASP A 53 15.19 -40.97 -4.44
C ASP A 53 15.33 -41.76 -3.12
N THR A 54 14.93 -41.14 -2.00
CA THR A 54 14.91 -41.82 -0.69
C THR A 54 13.90 -42.97 -0.67
N ALA A 55 12.70 -42.76 -1.21
CA ALA A 55 11.67 -43.79 -1.32
C ALA A 55 12.14 -44.96 -2.20
N ASP A 56 12.80 -44.69 -3.33
CA ASP A 56 13.34 -45.71 -4.23
C ASP A 56 14.43 -46.55 -3.55
N LYS A 57 15.36 -45.90 -2.85
CA LYS A 57 16.43 -46.59 -2.11
C LYS A 57 15.87 -47.49 -1.01
N ILE A 58 14.88 -47.01 -0.26
CA ILE A 58 14.32 -47.79 0.85
C ILE A 58 13.48 -48.96 0.36
N THR A 59 12.81 -48.80 -0.79
CA THR A 59 12.06 -49.88 -1.42
C THR A 59 13.01 -50.98 -1.95
N LYS A 60 14.22 -50.61 -2.40
CA LYS A 60 15.23 -51.55 -2.89
C LYS A 60 16.04 -52.26 -1.80
N TYR A 61 16.33 -51.57 -0.69
CA TYR A 61 17.32 -52.03 0.29
C TYR A 61 16.84 -52.04 1.76
N GLY A 62 15.66 -51.50 2.05
CA GLY A 62 15.17 -51.31 3.42
C GLY A 62 14.49 -52.53 4.02
N SER A 63 14.53 -52.65 5.35
CA SER A 63 13.74 -53.65 6.08
C SER A 63 12.26 -53.20 6.19
N ILE A 64 11.35 -54.14 6.50
CA ILE A 64 9.92 -53.83 6.70
C ILE A 64 9.71 -52.75 7.79
N SER A 65 10.55 -52.75 8.83
CA SER A 65 10.51 -51.74 9.90
C SER A 65 10.96 -50.35 9.42
N ASP A 66 11.97 -50.29 8.55
CA ASP A 66 12.46 -49.04 7.96
C ASP A 66 11.41 -48.43 7.02
N ILE A 67 10.77 -49.28 6.21
CA ILE A 67 9.71 -48.90 5.27
C ILE A 67 8.53 -48.26 6.02
N LEU A 68 8.07 -48.87 7.12
CA LEU A 68 6.97 -48.35 7.94
C LEU A 68 7.31 -46.99 8.58
N THR A 69 8.53 -46.82 9.04
CA THR A 69 8.98 -45.58 9.72
C THR A 69 9.09 -44.42 8.72
N VAL A 70 9.62 -44.68 7.52
CA VAL A 70 9.77 -43.65 6.49
C VAL A 70 8.44 -43.29 5.84
N ARG A 71 7.50 -44.22 5.72
CA ARG A 71 6.14 -43.92 5.24
C ARG A 71 5.49 -42.78 6.02
N LYS A 72 5.56 -42.81 7.34
CA LYS A 72 5.01 -41.74 8.20
C LYS A 72 5.69 -40.38 7.95
N HIS A 73 7.01 -40.38 7.74
CA HIS A 73 7.76 -39.16 7.46
C HIS A 73 7.46 -38.61 6.06
N LEU A 74 7.28 -39.48 5.07
CA LEU A 74 6.87 -39.10 3.72
C LEU A 74 5.46 -38.51 3.71
N ASP A 75 4.50 -39.12 4.40
CA ASP A 75 3.14 -38.57 4.51
C ASP A 75 3.16 -37.16 5.13
N SER A 76 3.92 -36.96 6.20
CA SER A 76 4.06 -35.64 6.83
C SER A 76 4.71 -34.61 5.90
N LYS A 77 5.74 -35.01 5.13
CA LYS A 77 6.39 -34.15 4.14
C LYS A 77 5.42 -33.81 3.00
N LEU A 78 4.72 -34.81 2.46
CA LEU A 78 3.74 -34.63 1.40
C LEU A 78 2.64 -33.65 1.83
N GLN A 79 2.10 -33.81 3.03
CA GLN A 79 1.09 -32.92 3.57
C GLN A 79 1.61 -31.47 3.67
N SER A 80 2.86 -31.28 4.09
CA SER A 80 3.49 -29.96 4.12
C SER A 80 3.67 -29.36 2.72
N LEU A 81 3.99 -30.18 1.70
CA LEU A 81 4.13 -29.72 0.32
C LEU A 81 2.78 -29.34 -0.28
N LEU A 82 1.73 -30.13 -0.03
CA LEU A 82 0.35 -29.85 -0.47
C LEU A 82 -0.22 -28.57 0.15
N ASN A 83 0.20 -28.24 1.37
CA ASN A 83 -0.18 -27.01 2.05
C ASN A 83 0.64 -25.78 1.59
N CYS A 84 1.56 -25.92 0.64
CA CYS A 84 2.36 -24.80 0.15
C CYS A 84 1.51 -23.86 -0.70
N ASN A 85 1.05 -22.76 -0.10
CA ASN A 85 0.16 -21.81 -0.74
C ASN A 85 0.93 -20.78 -1.59
N ILE A 86 1.47 -21.24 -2.73
CA ILE A 86 2.21 -20.40 -3.68
C ILE A 86 1.24 -19.55 -4.53
N ASP A 87 0.07 -20.10 -4.87
CA ASP A 87 -0.92 -19.44 -5.71
C ASP A 87 -1.43 -18.13 -5.11
N GLN A 88 -1.68 -18.12 -3.80
CA GLN A 88 -2.10 -16.89 -3.11
C GLN A 88 -0.99 -15.83 -3.11
N ALA A 89 0.27 -16.22 -2.95
CA ALA A 89 1.40 -15.29 -3.01
C ALA A 89 1.54 -14.65 -4.41
N ILE A 90 1.28 -15.41 -5.46
CA ILE A 90 1.28 -14.91 -6.84
C ILE A 90 0.09 -13.95 -7.08
N GLN A 91 -1.11 -14.32 -6.64
CA GLN A 91 -2.30 -13.48 -6.77
C GLN A 91 -2.12 -12.13 -6.09
N THR A 92 -1.69 -12.12 -4.83
CA THR A 92 -1.46 -10.88 -4.08
C THR A 92 -0.33 -10.02 -4.69
N ALA A 93 0.68 -10.64 -5.29
CA ALA A 93 1.72 -9.89 -6.01
C ALA A 93 1.17 -9.22 -7.28
N GLY A 94 0.23 -9.85 -7.99
CA GLY A 94 -0.33 -9.37 -9.25
C GLY A 94 -1.32 -8.19 -9.15
N GLU A 95 -1.90 -7.93 -7.98
CA GLU A 95 -2.88 -6.85 -7.81
C GLU A 95 -2.18 -5.50 -7.57
N LEU A 96 -2.12 -4.64 -8.60
CA LEU A 96 -1.62 -3.28 -8.50
C LEU A 96 -2.40 -2.37 -9.45
N GLU A 97 -3.02 -1.33 -8.90
CA GLU A 97 -3.77 -0.35 -9.70
C GLU A 97 -3.54 1.08 -9.20
N PHE A 98 -3.53 2.02 -10.14
CA PHE A 98 -3.62 3.44 -9.83
C PHE A 98 -5.06 3.90 -10.02
N VAL A 99 -5.71 4.30 -8.92
CA VAL A 99 -7.10 4.74 -8.93
C VAL A 99 -7.18 6.24 -8.77
N SER A 100 -7.66 6.93 -9.81
CA SER A 100 -7.87 8.38 -9.79
C SER A 100 -9.25 8.75 -9.24
N ASN A 101 -9.30 9.78 -8.38
CA ASN A 101 -10.56 10.36 -7.91
C ASN A 101 -10.91 11.62 -8.71
N TYR A 102 -11.49 11.44 -9.89
CA TYR A 102 -11.84 12.55 -10.79
C TYR A 102 -12.84 13.55 -10.17
N GLN A 103 -13.75 13.07 -9.32
CA GLN A 103 -14.72 13.95 -8.65
C GLN A 103 -14.04 14.89 -7.66
N ALA A 104 -13.12 14.36 -6.83
CA ALA A 104 -12.34 15.18 -5.91
C ALA A 104 -11.43 16.17 -6.66
N ILE A 105 -10.81 15.75 -7.77
CA ILE A 105 -10.00 16.64 -8.62
C ILE A 105 -10.85 17.81 -9.13
N GLN A 106 -12.04 17.53 -9.67
CA GLN A 106 -12.91 18.57 -10.22
C GLN A 106 -13.34 19.59 -9.16
N VAL A 107 -13.73 19.12 -7.98
CA VAL A 107 -14.09 19.98 -6.84
C VAL A 107 -12.87 20.78 -6.36
N GLY A 108 -11.71 20.13 -6.24
CA GLY A 108 -10.46 20.76 -5.85
C GLY A 108 -10.04 21.89 -6.79
N VAL A 109 -10.10 21.66 -8.10
CA VAL A 109 -9.77 22.69 -9.12
C VAL A 109 -10.72 23.88 -9.00
N ARG A 110 -12.04 23.66 -8.91
CA ARG A 110 -13.00 24.77 -8.75
C ARG A 110 -12.75 25.61 -7.50
N ASN A 111 -12.33 24.98 -6.41
CA ASN A 111 -12.12 25.65 -5.13
C ASN A 111 -10.76 26.36 -5.02
N THR A 112 -9.74 25.90 -5.75
CA THR A 112 -8.35 26.36 -5.57
C THR A 112 -7.82 27.22 -6.72
N PHE A 113 -8.34 27.05 -7.93
CA PHE A 113 -7.82 27.74 -9.12
C PHE A 113 -8.25 29.21 -9.20
N GLY A 114 -9.39 29.54 -8.59
CA GLY A 114 -9.95 30.89 -8.54
C GLY A 114 -11.15 31.10 -9.46
N TYR A 115 -11.68 32.32 -9.45
CA TYR A 115 -12.87 32.71 -10.21
C TYR A 115 -12.78 34.18 -10.65
N VAL A 116 -13.55 34.56 -11.66
CA VAL A 116 -13.65 35.94 -12.12
C VAL A 116 -14.73 36.66 -11.32
N ARG A 117 -14.43 37.84 -10.80
CA ARG A 117 -15.41 38.74 -10.18
C ARG A 117 -15.44 40.05 -10.96
N SER A 118 -16.62 40.49 -11.39
CA SER A 118 -16.84 41.82 -11.93
C SER A 118 -17.34 42.75 -10.82
N ASN A 119 -16.86 44.00 -10.79
CA ASN A 119 -17.09 44.94 -9.69
C ASN A 119 -18.31 45.85 -9.94
N SER A 120 -19.43 45.30 -10.44
CA SER A 120 -20.68 46.03 -10.65
C SER A 120 -21.85 45.61 -9.75
N GLU A 121 -21.59 44.87 -8.67
CA GLU A 121 -22.61 44.64 -7.63
C GLU A 121 -22.10 45.05 -6.25
N VAL A 122 -22.85 45.99 -5.68
CA VAL A 122 -22.72 46.56 -4.34
C VAL A 122 -22.77 45.45 -3.29
N ILE A 123 -21.90 45.59 -2.29
CA ILE A 123 -21.80 44.76 -1.09
C ILE A 123 -23.19 44.62 -0.44
N MET A 124 -23.71 43.39 -0.36
CA MET A 124 -24.76 43.05 0.60
C MET A 124 -24.63 41.57 1.02
N GLY A 125 -24.15 41.32 2.23
CA GLY A 125 -24.29 40.02 2.93
C GLY A 125 -22.99 39.29 3.28
N PRO A 126 -22.92 38.61 4.44
CA PRO A 126 -21.68 38.10 5.01
C PRO A 126 -21.27 36.75 4.39
N SER A 127 -20.66 36.78 3.20
CA SER A 127 -19.99 35.61 2.63
C SER A 127 -18.60 35.43 3.24
N LYS A 128 -18.58 34.97 4.49
CA LYS A 128 -17.36 34.41 5.09
C LYS A 128 -17.00 33.12 4.32
N GLN A 129 -16.21 33.25 3.26
CA GLN A 129 -15.40 32.12 2.81
C GLN A 129 -14.48 31.70 3.97
N PRO A 130 -14.33 30.39 4.24
CA PRO A 130 -13.45 29.94 5.32
C PRO A 130 -12.00 30.37 5.04
N PRO A 131 -11.20 30.65 6.07
CA PRO A 131 -9.84 31.14 5.88
C PRO A 131 -9.00 30.12 5.11
N ILE A 132 -8.39 30.56 4.01
CA ILE A 132 -7.34 29.81 3.32
C ILE A 132 -6.18 29.70 4.30
N ALA A 133 -5.82 28.48 4.71
CA ALA A 133 -4.66 28.24 5.55
C ALA A 133 -3.40 28.76 4.83
N ARG A 134 -2.85 29.87 5.33
CA ARG A 134 -1.51 30.34 4.94
C ARG A 134 -0.48 29.63 5.82
N PRO A 135 0.66 29.17 5.27
CA PRO A 135 1.77 28.74 6.10
C PRO A 135 2.40 29.99 6.73
N THR A 136 2.19 30.22 8.03
CA THR A 136 2.91 31.24 8.80
C THR A 136 4.30 30.71 9.14
N GLY A 137 5.29 31.10 8.34
CA GLY A 137 6.69 31.02 8.73
C GLY A 137 7.05 32.15 9.69
N GLY A 138 7.55 31.80 10.88
CA GLY A 138 8.52 32.59 11.63
C GLY A 138 8.03 33.74 12.52
N SER A 139 8.20 33.52 13.83
CA SER A 139 8.66 34.49 14.85
C SER A 139 7.65 35.11 15.83
N SER A 140 7.86 34.73 17.09
CA SER A 140 7.77 35.51 18.35
C SER A 140 6.45 35.67 19.15
N SER A 141 6.64 35.42 20.45
CA SER A 141 5.98 35.95 21.66
C SER A 141 4.68 35.33 22.18
N SER A 142 4.86 34.49 23.22
CA SER A 142 4.21 34.53 24.55
C SER A 142 2.72 34.88 24.66
N GLY A 143 1.95 33.93 25.17
CA GLY A 143 0.60 34.17 25.69
C GLY A 143 0.03 32.93 26.37
N SER A 144 0.47 32.66 27.59
CA SER A 144 -0.17 31.71 28.50
C SER A 144 -1.60 32.15 28.80
N SER A 145 -2.58 31.27 28.61
CA SER A 145 -3.93 31.44 29.16
C SER A 145 -4.50 30.07 29.50
N VAL A 146 -4.37 29.75 30.78
CA VAL A 146 -5.07 28.69 31.50
C VAL A 146 -6.47 29.20 31.88
N ASN A 147 -7.52 28.45 31.53
CA ASN A 147 -8.80 28.35 32.25
C ASN A 147 -9.63 27.24 31.56
N GLY A 148 -10.12 26.17 32.17
CA GLY A 148 -10.59 26.00 33.54
C GLY A 148 -12.12 25.89 33.51
N SER A 149 -12.66 24.65 33.50
CA SER A 149 -13.87 24.22 34.25
C SER A 149 -14.57 22.98 33.65
N SER A 150 -14.29 21.84 34.27
CA SER A 150 -15.23 20.84 34.85
C SER A 150 -16.62 20.62 34.22
N GLY A 151 -16.80 19.40 33.70
CA GLY A 151 -17.63 18.36 34.34
C GLY A 151 -19.15 18.42 34.15
N SER A 152 -19.70 17.41 33.47
CA SER A 152 -20.96 16.74 33.86
C SER A 152 -21.11 15.42 33.10
N ILE A 153 -20.96 14.34 33.84
CA ILE A 153 -21.38 12.97 33.53
C ILE A 153 -22.69 12.73 34.29
N ASN A 154 -23.72 12.25 33.60
CA ASN A 154 -24.93 11.58 34.11
C ASN A 154 -25.72 11.16 32.86
N GLY A 155 -26.33 9.99 32.73
CA GLY A 155 -26.55 8.85 33.60
C GLY A 155 -27.33 7.82 32.78
#